data_AF-A0A976LN44-F1
#
_entry.id   AF-A0A976LN44-F1
#
_cell.length_a   1.000
_cell.length_b   1.000
_cell.length_c   1.000
_cell.angle_alpha   90.00
_cell.angle_beta   90.00
_cell.angle_gamma   90.00
#
_symmetry.space_group_name_H-M   'P 1'
#
loop_
_entity.id
_entity.type
_entity.pdbx_description
1 polymer ?
#
loop_
_entity_poly.entity_id
_entity_poly.type
_entity_poly.pdbx_seq_one_letter_code
_entity_poly.pdbx_strand_id
1 'polypeptide(L)'
;MDYAKQYPGQMLPSTWFIDKTIRQAGLQTKKPKKHKRGGAQYLLYPIQLVRNLGYVQQSADFIGKKYISGQSEPINIFSTSYYAPFKLYQIKPVNAERAVYAIEKLTGFWQKYPLPNVLRMDNGLQFRGTARGKRSLGIFLKFLLNLGIKPLFGSPSKPWTNPHIEGHNRVFNEKVWRQNFFTNRDQIAVECERFNEESLEYFHFKYSQLVFNSNFSYIEHNQDIETNKLISTVGKKIYFIRFAQSTEKGKDAYITILNETVSLPEQYNHQFVFTEWDIDKEQLVIYSEFQRAVTLIMKQKFYLNI
;
A
#
# COMPACT_ATOMS: atom_id res chain seq x y z
N MET A 1 -30.41 -2.85 -19.02
CA MET A 1 -29.71 -1.85 -19.85
C MET A 1 -30.36 -1.83 -21.22
N ASP A 2 -30.82 -0.66 -21.66
CA ASP A 2 -31.53 -0.49 -22.94
C ASP A 2 -30.64 -0.79 -24.17
N TYR A 3 -29.33 -0.54 -24.03
CA TYR A 3 -28.31 -0.85 -25.05
C TYR A 3 -28.30 -2.33 -25.47
N ALA A 4 -28.40 -3.26 -24.53
CA ALA A 4 -28.40 -4.71 -24.82
C ALA A 4 -29.65 -5.15 -25.60
N LYS A 5 -30.76 -4.40 -25.48
CA LYS A 5 -31.99 -4.63 -26.25
C LYS A 5 -31.90 -4.04 -27.65
N GLN A 6 -31.20 -2.91 -27.80
CA GLN A 6 -31.06 -2.21 -29.08
C GLN A 6 -29.96 -2.78 -29.98
N TYR A 7 -28.94 -3.45 -29.41
CA TYR A 7 -27.81 -4.02 -30.15
C TYR A 7 -27.56 -5.50 -29.79
N PRO A 8 -28.50 -6.41 -30.10
CA PRO A 8 -28.32 -7.82 -29.84
C PRO A 8 -27.13 -8.38 -30.66
N GLY A 9 -26.23 -9.12 -30.00
CA GLY A 9 -25.07 -9.75 -30.63
C GLY A 9 -23.78 -8.91 -30.66
N GLN A 10 -23.83 -7.64 -30.23
CA GLN A 10 -22.61 -6.86 -30.03
C GLN A 10 -22.04 -7.06 -28.63
N MET A 11 -20.70 -7.02 -28.52
CA MET A 11 -20.03 -7.04 -27.23
C MET A 11 -20.45 -5.81 -26.43
N LEU A 12 -20.91 -6.04 -25.19
CA LEU A 12 -21.30 -4.94 -24.31
C LEU A 12 -20.09 -4.05 -24.05
N PRO A 13 -20.22 -2.72 -24.20
CA PRO A 13 -19.13 -1.82 -23.83
C PRO A 13 -18.82 -2.00 -22.35
N SER A 14 -17.54 -1.96 -22.00
CA SER A 14 -17.13 -2.03 -20.60
C SER A 14 -17.74 -0.89 -19.80
N THR A 15 -18.01 -1.14 -18.52
CA THR A 15 -18.48 -0.11 -17.57
C THR A 15 -17.58 1.13 -17.58
N TRP A 16 -16.26 0.93 -17.76
CA TRP A 16 -15.30 2.00 -17.94
C TRP A 16 -15.53 2.85 -19.19
N PHE A 17 -15.78 2.21 -20.35
CA PHE A 17 -16.08 2.93 -21.59
C PHE A 17 -17.36 3.76 -21.44
N ILE A 18 -18.37 3.22 -20.77
CA ILE A 18 -19.62 3.92 -20.46
C ILE A 18 -19.34 5.14 -19.56
N ASP A 19 -18.64 4.96 -18.44
CA ASP A 19 -18.33 6.06 -17.50
C ASP A 19 -17.48 7.16 -18.15
N LYS A 20 -16.47 6.79 -18.95
CA LYS A 20 -15.64 7.73 -19.71
C LYS A 20 -16.47 8.53 -20.71
N THR A 21 -17.34 7.87 -21.46
CA THR A 21 -18.19 8.52 -22.48
C THR A 21 -19.18 9.50 -21.84
N ILE A 22 -19.84 9.09 -20.74
CA ILE A 22 -20.74 9.96 -19.95
C ILE A 22 -19.98 11.18 -19.42
N ARG A 23 -18.75 10.99 -18.93
CA ARG A 23 -17.91 12.07 -18.41
C ARG A 23 -17.46 13.04 -19.50
N GLN A 24 -17.05 12.54 -20.67
CA GLN A 24 -16.63 13.38 -21.80
C GLN A 24 -17.80 14.16 -22.40
N ALA A 25 -18.99 13.57 -22.45
CA ALA A 25 -20.21 14.21 -22.91
C ALA A 25 -20.83 15.19 -21.89
N GLY A 26 -20.29 15.29 -20.68
CA GLY A 26 -20.82 16.18 -19.63
C GLY A 26 -22.15 15.73 -19.04
N LEU A 27 -22.57 14.48 -19.26
CA LEU A 27 -23.88 13.94 -18.86
C LEU A 27 -23.91 13.40 -17.41
N GLN A 28 -22.98 13.84 -16.56
CA GLN A 28 -22.91 13.39 -15.17
C GLN A 28 -24.03 14.04 -14.34
N THR A 29 -24.92 13.22 -13.75
CA THR A 29 -26.03 13.69 -12.90
C THR A 29 -25.56 14.35 -11.59
N LYS A 30 -24.32 14.08 -11.17
CA LYS A 30 -23.68 14.71 -10.01
C LYS A 30 -22.28 15.18 -10.38
N LYS A 31 -21.99 16.47 -10.16
CA LYS A 31 -20.61 16.99 -10.26
C LYS A 31 -19.76 16.33 -9.18
N PRO A 32 -18.57 15.78 -9.51
CA PRO A 32 -17.68 15.22 -8.49
C PRO A 32 -17.29 16.31 -7.48
N LYS A 33 -17.33 15.99 -6.18
CA LYS A 33 -16.87 16.90 -5.12
C LYS A 33 -15.46 17.36 -5.45
N LYS A 34 -15.24 18.67 -5.53
CA LYS A 34 -13.89 19.24 -5.65
C LYS A 34 -13.10 18.86 -4.39
N HIS A 35 -12.12 17.99 -4.52
CA HIS A 35 -11.14 17.77 -3.45
C HIS A 35 -10.39 19.08 -3.20
N LYS A 36 -10.46 19.63 -1.98
CA LYS A 36 -9.59 20.73 -1.56
C LYS A 36 -8.15 20.23 -1.57
N ARG A 37 -7.39 20.55 -2.62
CA ARG A 37 -5.94 20.33 -2.67
C ARG A 37 -5.29 21.35 -1.74
N GLY A 38 -4.48 20.92 -0.78
CA GLY A 38 -3.73 21.84 0.07
C GLY A 38 -3.17 21.22 1.35
N GLY A 39 -3.94 20.38 2.06
CA GLY A 39 -3.54 19.86 3.38
C GLY A 39 -2.17 19.16 3.40
N ALA A 40 -1.86 18.35 2.38
CA ALA A 40 -0.57 17.66 2.30
C ALA A 40 0.62 18.60 1.99
N GLN A 41 0.38 19.71 1.28
CA GLN A 41 1.43 20.69 0.96
C GLN A 41 1.79 21.54 2.18
N TYR A 42 0.79 21.93 2.97
CA TYR A 42 1.01 22.64 4.23
C TYR A 42 1.74 21.80 5.27
N LEU A 43 1.59 20.47 5.23
CA LEU A 43 2.26 19.56 6.16
C LEU A 43 3.60 19.01 5.64
N LEU A 44 4.12 19.51 4.51
CA LEU A 44 5.40 19.08 3.90
C LEU A 44 5.47 17.57 3.58
N TYR A 45 4.39 17.00 3.06
CA TYR A 45 4.39 15.59 2.69
C TYR A 45 5.42 15.29 1.58
N PRO A 46 6.28 14.25 1.72
CA PRO A 46 7.43 14.02 0.84
C PRO A 46 7.05 13.30 -0.46
N ILE A 47 6.49 14.03 -1.43
CA ILE A 47 5.97 13.47 -2.69
C ILE A 47 7.10 12.98 -3.60
N GLN A 48 8.14 13.78 -3.81
CA GLN A 48 9.21 13.44 -4.75
C GLN A 48 10.10 12.33 -4.21
N LEU A 49 10.46 12.39 -2.93
CA LEU A 49 11.22 11.32 -2.27
C LEU A 49 10.52 9.96 -2.40
N VAL A 50 9.21 9.90 -2.17
CA VAL A 50 8.43 8.65 -2.35
C VAL A 50 8.40 8.19 -3.80
N ARG A 51 8.24 9.10 -4.77
CA ARG A 51 8.24 8.76 -6.20
C ARG A 51 9.59 8.21 -6.66
N ASN A 52 10.69 8.73 -6.12
CA ASN A 52 12.04 8.35 -6.52
C ASN A 52 12.50 7.00 -5.93
N LEU A 53 11.72 6.37 -5.06
CA LEU A 53 12.08 5.07 -4.47
C LEU A 53 12.08 3.92 -5.48
N GLY A 54 11.27 4.02 -6.53
CA GLY A 54 11.19 3.00 -7.56
C GLY A 54 10.04 3.22 -8.52
N TYR A 55 10.12 2.57 -9.67
CA TYR A 55 9.16 2.72 -10.77
C TYR A 55 7.86 1.97 -10.51
N VAL A 56 7.95 0.70 -10.11
CA VAL A 56 6.78 -0.11 -9.73
C VAL A 56 6.55 0.07 -8.24
N GLN A 57 5.39 0.63 -7.88
CA GLN A 57 5.01 0.82 -6.49
C GLN A 57 3.63 0.22 -6.23
N GLN A 58 3.57 -0.54 -5.15
CA GLN A 58 2.37 -1.21 -4.68
C GLN A 58 2.10 -0.78 -3.24
N SER A 59 0.83 -0.74 -2.84
CA SER A 59 0.42 -0.64 -1.45
C SER A 59 -0.30 -1.90 -1.02
N ALA A 60 -0.18 -2.28 0.24
CA ALA A 60 -0.92 -3.38 0.86
C ALA A 60 -1.57 -2.94 2.17
N ASP A 61 -2.72 -3.52 2.49
CA ASP A 61 -3.48 -3.25 3.71
C ASP A 61 -4.44 -4.40 4.03
N PHE A 62 -4.80 -4.55 5.30
CA PHE A 62 -5.89 -5.42 5.71
C PHE A 62 -7.17 -4.59 5.89
N ILE A 63 -8.26 -5.02 5.27
CA ILE A 63 -9.57 -4.48 5.58
C ILE A 63 -10.05 -5.21 6.83
N GLY A 64 -10.23 -4.42 7.90
CA GLY A 64 -10.55 -4.92 9.24
C GLY A 64 -11.74 -5.87 9.30
N LYS A 65 -11.79 -6.66 10.37
CA LYS A 65 -12.78 -7.70 10.67
C LYS A 65 -14.19 -7.40 10.16
N LYS A 66 -14.68 -8.31 9.34
CA LYS A 66 -16.04 -8.36 8.82
C LYS A 66 -16.77 -9.57 9.39
N TYR A 67 -18.09 -9.53 9.44
CA TYR A 67 -18.89 -10.61 10.05
C TYR A 67 -20.03 -11.01 9.13
N ILE A 68 -20.18 -12.31 8.94
CA ILE A 68 -21.40 -12.88 8.36
C ILE A 68 -22.49 -12.81 9.42
N SER A 69 -23.71 -12.46 9.01
CA SER A 69 -24.86 -12.42 9.93
C SER A 69 -25.06 -13.79 10.59
N GLY A 70 -25.13 -13.81 11.92
CA GLY A 70 -25.26 -15.04 12.70
C GLY A 70 -23.95 -15.81 12.94
N GLN A 71 -22.80 -15.30 12.49
CA GLN A 71 -21.48 -15.89 12.78
C GLN A 71 -20.63 -14.97 13.65
N SER A 72 -19.88 -15.56 14.59
CA SER A 72 -18.96 -14.84 15.48
C SER A 72 -17.53 -14.78 14.94
N GLU A 73 -17.19 -15.62 13.98
CA GLU A 73 -15.85 -15.66 13.39
C GLU A 73 -15.64 -14.47 12.45
N PRO A 74 -14.56 -13.69 12.64
CA PRO A 74 -14.27 -12.56 11.77
C PRO A 74 -13.67 -13.01 10.44
N ILE A 75 -14.15 -12.39 9.37
CA ILE A 75 -13.60 -12.50 8.04
C ILE A 75 -12.65 -11.34 7.81
N ASN A 76 -11.43 -11.69 7.45
CA ASN A 76 -10.37 -10.73 7.20
C ASN A 76 -10.13 -10.68 5.70
N ILE A 77 -9.80 -9.50 5.19
CA ILE A 77 -9.59 -9.30 3.76
C ILE A 77 -8.24 -8.63 3.57
N PHE A 78 -7.40 -9.23 2.74
CA PHE A 78 -6.14 -8.63 2.34
C PHE A 78 -6.32 -7.91 1.01
N SER A 79 -5.88 -6.66 0.97
CA SER A 79 -6.00 -5.77 -0.18
C SER A 79 -4.62 -5.33 -0.65
N THR A 80 -4.46 -5.20 -1.96
CA THR A 80 -3.27 -4.62 -2.58
C THR A 80 -3.62 -3.73 -3.75
N SER A 81 -2.81 -2.71 -4.02
CA SER A 81 -3.02 -1.76 -5.11
C SER A 81 -1.69 -1.36 -5.72
N TYR A 82 -1.43 -1.74 -6.97
CA TYR A 82 -0.35 -1.17 -7.76
C TYR A 82 -0.75 0.24 -8.19
N TYR A 83 -0.32 1.24 -7.45
CA TYR A 83 -0.68 2.62 -7.76
C TYR A 83 0.25 3.28 -8.78
N ALA A 84 1.41 2.66 -9.07
CA ALA A 84 2.30 3.06 -10.14
C ALA A 84 2.99 1.83 -10.78
N PRO A 85 3.02 1.70 -12.11
CA PRO A 85 2.15 2.38 -13.09
C PRO A 85 0.78 1.70 -13.24
N PHE A 86 0.65 0.45 -12.79
CA PHE A 86 -0.32 -0.52 -13.32
C PHE A 86 -1.79 -0.28 -12.97
N LYS A 87 -2.11 0.48 -11.91
CA LYS A 87 -3.49 0.66 -11.41
C LYS A 87 -4.25 -0.66 -11.23
N LEU A 88 -3.54 -1.73 -10.92
CA LEU A 88 -4.08 -3.05 -10.67
C LEU A 88 -4.41 -3.17 -9.18
N TYR A 89 -5.64 -3.59 -8.88
CA TYR A 89 -6.07 -3.80 -7.52
C TYR A 89 -6.46 -5.25 -7.29
N GLN A 90 -6.14 -5.78 -6.11
CA GLN A 90 -6.44 -7.16 -5.77
C GLN A 90 -6.87 -7.27 -4.31
N ILE A 91 -8.08 -7.78 -4.09
CA ILE A 91 -8.59 -8.22 -2.81
C ILE A 91 -8.67 -9.74 -2.78
N LYS A 92 -8.29 -10.35 -1.65
CA LYS A 92 -8.58 -11.75 -1.34
C LYS A 92 -8.98 -11.92 0.13
N PRO A 93 -9.95 -12.81 0.45
CA PRO A 93 -10.23 -13.17 1.83
C PRO A 93 -9.08 -13.98 2.43
N VAL A 94 -8.79 -13.75 3.70
CA VAL A 94 -7.70 -14.37 4.47
C VAL A 94 -8.20 -14.79 5.84
N ASN A 95 -7.56 -15.80 6.44
CA ASN A 95 -8.05 -16.36 7.71
C ASN A 95 -7.86 -15.37 8.86
N ALA A 96 -6.78 -14.58 8.84
CA ALA A 96 -6.47 -13.59 9.87
C ALA A 96 -5.64 -12.43 9.34
N GLU A 97 -5.62 -11.33 10.09
CA GLU A 97 -4.71 -10.20 9.90
C GLU A 97 -3.30 -10.55 10.41
N ARG A 98 -2.62 -11.48 9.72
CA ARG A 98 -1.27 -11.94 10.07
C ARG A 98 -0.32 -11.86 8.88
N ALA A 99 0.95 -11.60 9.17
CA ALA A 99 2.04 -11.53 8.19
C ALA A 99 2.05 -12.73 7.22
N VAL A 100 1.88 -13.95 7.74
CA VAL A 100 1.90 -15.18 6.94
C VAL A 100 0.86 -15.18 5.81
N TYR A 101 -0.34 -14.66 6.06
CA TYR A 101 -1.39 -14.59 5.03
C TYR A 101 -1.12 -13.47 4.03
N ALA A 102 -0.53 -12.35 4.45
CA ALA A 102 -0.08 -11.32 3.52
C ALA A 102 1.03 -11.86 2.59
N ILE A 103 2.01 -12.57 3.15
CA ILE A 103 3.10 -13.22 2.39
C ILE A 103 2.52 -14.20 1.38
N GLU A 104 1.64 -15.11 1.81
CA GLU A 104 0.98 -16.08 0.93
C GLU A 104 0.28 -15.42 -0.26
N LYS A 105 -0.53 -14.37 0.00
CA LYS A 105 -1.25 -13.68 -1.08
C LYS A 105 -0.32 -12.87 -1.99
N LEU A 106 0.69 -12.20 -1.44
CA LEU A 106 1.66 -11.46 -2.24
C LEU A 106 2.51 -12.39 -3.11
N THR A 107 2.95 -13.54 -2.58
CA THR A 107 3.67 -14.56 -3.37
C THR A 107 2.84 -14.99 -4.57
N GLY A 108 1.57 -15.34 -4.37
CA GLY A 108 0.67 -15.72 -5.47
C GLY A 108 0.40 -14.58 -6.48
N PHE A 109 0.36 -13.33 -6.02
CA PHE A 109 0.24 -12.18 -6.91
C PHE A 109 1.52 -11.92 -7.70
N TRP A 110 2.68 -11.98 -7.07
CA TRP A 110 3.98 -11.70 -7.70
C TRP A 110 4.50 -12.84 -8.57
N GLN A 111 3.88 -14.01 -8.53
CA GLN A 111 4.01 -15.03 -9.57
C GLN A 111 3.31 -14.65 -10.89
N LYS A 112 2.29 -13.79 -10.83
CA LYS A 112 1.44 -13.41 -11.98
C LYS A 112 1.71 -11.98 -12.47
N TYR A 113 2.11 -11.09 -11.57
CA TYR A 113 2.29 -9.67 -11.83
C TYR A 113 3.67 -9.21 -11.36
N PRO A 114 4.24 -8.16 -11.98
CA PRO A 114 5.57 -7.66 -11.64
C PRO A 114 5.81 -7.45 -10.15
N LEU A 115 6.95 -7.91 -9.67
CA LEU A 115 7.45 -7.62 -8.33
C LEU A 115 7.63 -6.09 -8.18
N PRO A 116 7.08 -5.46 -7.12
CA PRO A 116 7.22 -4.04 -6.93
C PRO A 116 8.62 -3.67 -6.46
N ASN A 117 9.11 -2.49 -6.85
CA ASN A 117 10.32 -1.94 -6.24
C ASN A 117 10.06 -1.47 -4.80
N VAL A 118 8.82 -1.01 -4.54
CA VAL A 118 8.40 -0.44 -3.26
C VAL A 118 7.06 -1.03 -2.85
N LEU A 119 6.98 -1.56 -1.63
CA LEU A 119 5.72 -1.92 -1.02
C LEU A 119 5.39 -0.96 0.12
N ARG A 120 4.30 -0.22 -0.04
CA ARG A 120 3.76 0.71 0.94
C ARG A 120 2.77 0.02 1.88
N MET A 121 2.92 0.21 3.18
CA MET A 121 2.06 -0.41 4.20
C MET A 121 1.74 0.53 5.36
N ASP A 122 0.74 0.18 6.14
CA ASP A 122 0.44 0.85 7.41
C ASP A 122 1.42 0.42 8.52
N ASN A 123 1.20 0.87 9.76
CA ASN A 123 2.08 0.54 10.89
C ASN A 123 1.58 -0.65 11.73
N GLY A 124 0.67 -1.46 11.20
CA GLY A 124 0.11 -2.61 11.88
C GLY A 124 1.18 -3.64 12.27
N LEU A 125 0.94 -4.37 13.37
CA LEU A 125 1.86 -5.37 13.90
C LEU A 125 2.15 -6.50 12.89
N GLN A 126 1.17 -6.82 12.05
CA GLN A 126 1.30 -7.78 10.95
C GLN A 126 2.37 -7.41 9.93
N PHE A 127 2.71 -6.13 9.77
CA PHE A 127 3.77 -5.69 8.86
C PHE A 127 5.05 -5.31 9.60
N ARG A 128 4.90 -4.60 10.72
CA ARG A 128 6.01 -4.05 11.49
C ARG A 128 6.71 -5.10 12.37
N GLY A 129 6.01 -6.18 12.70
CA GLY A 129 6.49 -7.21 13.61
C GLY A 129 6.15 -6.92 15.07
N THR A 130 7.16 -6.94 15.94
CA THR A 130 6.94 -6.99 17.39
C THR A 130 6.40 -5.66 17.95
N ALA A 131 5.53 -5.75 18.95
CA ALA A 131 4.99 -4.57 19.63
C ALA A 131 6.02 -3.86 20.51
N ARG A 132 7.04 -4.59 21.02
CA ARG A 132 8.00 -4.08 22.02
C ARG A 132 9.44 -4.04 21.53
N GLY A 133 9.84 -4.92 20.60
CA GLY A 133 11.21 -4.99 20.12
C GLY A 133 11.56 -3.74 19.31
N LYS A 134 12.59 -3.02 19.76
CA LYS A 134 13.13 -1.87 19.04
C LYS A 134 14.01 -2.35 17.90
N ARG A 135 13.88 -1.70 16.74
CA ARG A 135 14.75 -1.92 15.56
C ARG A 135 14.84 -3.39 15.14
N SER A 136 13.78 -4.16 15.34
CA SER A 136 13.71 -5.58 14.97
C SER A 136 12.91 -5.78 13.69
N LEU A 137 13.29 -6.78 12.90
CA LEU A 137 12.62 -7.12 11.65
C LEU A 137 11.69 -8.32 11.85
N GLY A 138 10.40 -8.10 11.71
CA GLY A 138 9.41 -9.18 11.61
C GLY A 138 9.55 -9.99 10.32
N ILE A 139 8.89 -11.14 10.26
CA ILE A 139 8.94 -12.05 9.09
C ILE A 139 8.53 -11.37 7.79
N PHE A 140 7.58 -10.43 7.85
CA PHE A 140 7.13 -9.68 6.68
C PHE A 140 8.23 -8.78 6.11
N LEU A 141 8.98 -8.08 6.97
CA LEU A 141 10.08 -7.24 6.52
C LEU A 141 11.22 -8.06 5.95
N LYS A 142 11.54 -9.20 6.56
CA LYS A 142 12.57 -10.13 6.04
C LYS A 142 12.18 -10.65 4.66
N PHE A 143 10.93 -11.07 4.48
CA PHE A 143 10.36 -11.48 3.18
C PHE A 143 10.57 -10.41 2.10
N LEU A 144 10.16 -9.16 2.36
CA LEU A 144 10.32 -8.07 1.38
C LEU A 144 11.78 -7.78 1.05
N LEU A 145 12.63 -7.69 2.08
CA LEU A 145 14.03 -7.36 1.90
C LEU A 145 14.80 -8.48 1.18
N ASN A 146 14.46 -9.75 1.43
CA ASN A 146 15.04 -10.89 0.72
C ASN A 146 14.67 -10.89 -0.77
N LEU A 147 13.50 -10.34 -1.12
CA LEU A 147 13.07 -10.11 -2.50
C LEU A 147 13.62 -8.81 -3.12
N GLY A 148 14.42 -8.03 -2.38
CA GLY A 148 14.93 -6.74 -2.85
C GLY A 148 13.87 -5.62 -2.91
N ILE A 149 12.69 -5.85 -2.32
CA ILE A 149 11.61 -4.87 -2.25
C ILE A 149 11.89 -3.88 -1.12
N LYS A 150 11.74 -2.58 -1.39
CA LYS A 150 11.89 -1.51 -0.40
C LYS A 150 10.58 -1.35 0.40
N PRO A 151 10.56 -1.66 1.71
CA PRO A 151 9.36 -1.43 2.51
C PRO A 151 9.22 0.07 2.79
N LEU A 152 8.00 0.60 2.63
CA LEU A 152 7.66 2.00 2.92
C LEU A 152 6.49 2.06 3.91
N PHE A 153 6.75 2.49 5.13
CA PHE A 153 5.71 2.69 6.13
C PHE A 153 5.06 4.07 5.97
N GLY A 154 3.72 4.10 5.91
CA GLY A 154 2.93 5.33 6.10
C GLY A 154 3.12 5.91 7.50
N SER A 155 2.57 7.10 7.75
CA SER A 155 2.63 7.72 9.08
C SER A 155 1.57 7.12 10.00
N PRO A 156 1.92 6.78 11.26
CA PRO A 156 0.96 6.35 12.26
C PRO A 156 -0.19 7.35 12.42
N SER A 157 -1.39 6.84 12.67
CA SER A 157 -2.61 7.64 12.95
C SER A 157 -2.96 8.69 11.88
N LYS A 158 -2.45 8.53 10.65
CA LYS A 158 -2.76 9.37 9.49
C LYS A 158 -3.15 8.46 8.31
N PRO A 159 -4.40 7.96 8.25
CA PRO A 159 -4.86 6.98 7.26
C PRO A 159 -4.60 7.40 5.81
N TRP A 160 -4.75 8.70 5.52
CA TRP A 160 -4.49 9.29 4.20
C TRP A 160 -3.03 9.16 3.71
N THR A 161 -2.12 8.70 4.56
CA THR A 161 -0.75 8.31 4.18
C THR A 161 -0.69 6.88 3.62
N ASN A 162 -1.81 6.27 3.26
CA ASN A 162 -1.88 5.17 2.30
C ASN A 162 -3.08 5.36 1.35
N PRO A 163 -3.11 6.47 0.59
CA PRO A 163 -4.36 6.96 -0.02
C PRO A 163 -4.85 6.08 -1.17
N HIS A 164 -3.92 5.36 -1.82
CA HIS A 164 -4.22 4.54 -2.99
C HIS A 164 -5.02 3.29 -2.67
N ILE A 165 -4.87 2.76 -1.46
CA ILE A 165 -5.61 1.59 -1.00
C ILE A 165 -6.87 1.97 -0.23
N GLU A 166 -6.84 3.06 0.55
CA GLU A 166 -7.98 3.53 1.34
C GLU A 166 -9.21 3.81 0.46
N GLY A 167 -9.01 4.51 -0.66
CA GLY A 167 -10.08 4.79 -1.60
C GLY A 167 -10.72 3.51 -2.17
N HIS A 168 -9.89 2.51 -2.44
CA HIS A 168 -10.34 1.25 -2.99
C HIS A 168 -11.04 0.37 -1.94
N ASN A 169 -10.49 0.27 -0.73
CA ASN A 169 -11.07 -0.43 0.40
C ASN A 169 -12.45 0.16 0.76
N ARG A 170 -12.62 1.48 0.63
CA ARG A 170 -13.93 2.14 0.75
C ARG A 170 -14.90 1.68 -0.34
N VAL A 171 -14.47 1.61 -1.60
CA VAL A 171 -15.32 1.16 -2.72
C VAL A 171 -15.75 -0.30 -2.52
N PHE A 172 -14.85 -1.19 -2.12
CA PHE A 172 -15.18 -2.58 -1.79
C PHE A 172 -16.25 -2.64 -0.68
N ASN A 173 -16.05 -1.88 0.40
CA ASN A 173 -17.01 -1.84 1.50
C ASN A 173 -18.40 -1.35 1.07
N GLU A 174 -18.46 -0.31 0.25
CA GLU A 174 -19.71 0.31 -0.19
C GLU A 174 -20.46 -0.51 -1.23
N LYS A 175 -19.74 -1.09 -2.19
CA LYS A 175 -20.33 -1.75 -3.36
C LYS A 175 -20.43 -3.26 -3.24
N VAL A 176 -19.54 -3.90 -2.48
CA VAL A 176 -19.52 -5.36 -2.33
C VAL A 176 -20.03 -5.73 -0.94
N TRP A 177 -19.33 -5.29 0.12
CA TRP A 177 -19.65 -5.75 1.47
C TRP A 177 -21.05 -5.36 1.94
N ARG A 178 -21.46 -4.10 1.73
CA ARG A 178 -22.77 -3.59 2.20
C ARG A 178 -23.96 -3.98 1.33
N GLN A 179 -23.73 -4.43 0.10
CA GLN A 179 -24.81 -4.74 -0.86
C GLN A 179 -25.16 -6.23 -0.90
N ASN A 180 -24.32 -7.08 -0.30
CA ASN A 180 -24.47 -8.53 -0.35
C ASN A 180 -24.75 -9.11 1.04
N PHE A 181 -25.55 -10.17 1.06
CA PHE A 181 -25.75 -11.01 2.23
C PHE A 181 -24.98 -12.31 2.02
N PHE A 182 -23.83 -12.42 2.68
CA PHE A 182 -22.99 -13.61 2.61
C PHE A 182 -23.41 -14.63 3.65
N THR A 183 -23.40 -15.92 3.29
CA THR A 183 -23.66 -17.04 4.22
C THR A 183 -22.41 -17.87 4.48
N ASN A 184 -21.42 -17.79 3.60
CA ASN A 184 -20.14 -18.46 3.76
C ASN A 184 -18.99 -17.68 3.12
N ARG A 185 -17.76 -18.12 3.37
CA ARG A 185 -16.55 -17.48 2.89
C ARG A 185 -16.32 -17.65 1.38
N ASP A 186 -16.81 -18.72 0.77
CA ASP A 186 -16.63 -18.98 -0.66
C ASP A 186 -17.41 -17.96 -1.49
N GLN A 187 -18.61 -17.58 -1.07
CA GLN A 187 -19.36 -16.48 -1.69
C GLN A 187 -18.59 -15.16 -1.65
N ILE A 188 -17.90 -14.89 -0.53
CA ILE A 188 -17.05 -13.70 -0.40
C ILE A 188 -15.87 -13.81 -1.36
N ALA A 189 -15.25 -14.99 -1.49
CA ALA A 189 -14.15 -15.21 -2.42
C ALA A 189 -14.58 -14.95 -3.88
N VAL A 190 -15.75 -15.42 -4.29
CA VAL A 190 -16.33 -15.18 -5.61
C VAL A 190 -16.57 -13.68 -5.84
N GLU A 191 -17.20 -12.97 -4.90
CA GLU A 191 -17.42 -11.53 -5.04
C GLU A 191 -16.11 -10.72 -5.01
N CYS A 192 -15.11 -11.17 -4.25
CA CYS A 192 -13.76 -10.59 -4.30
C CYS A 192 -13.13 -10.76 -5.69
N GLU A 193 -13.30 -11.92 -6.33
CA GLU A 193 -12.79 -12.17 -7.69
C GLU A 193 -13.47 -11.28 -8.71
N ARG A 194 -14.80 -11.24 -8.70
CA ARG A 194 -15.60 -10.35 -9.55
C ARG A 194 -15.22 -8.88 -9.39
N PHE A 195 -14.95 -8.46 -8.15
CA PHE A 195 -14.50 -7.10 -7.87
C PHE A 195 -13.10 -6.80 -8.44
N ASN A 196 -12.23 -7.81 -8.50
CA ASN A 196 -10.89 -7.66 -9.08
C ASN A 196 -10.93 -7.60 -10.62
N GLU A 197 -11.90 -8.24 -11.27
CA GLU A 197 -12.03 -8.33 -12.74
C GLU A 197 -11.91 -6.96 -13.43
N GLU A 198 -12.60 -5.94 -12.92
CA GLU A 198 -12.56 -4.59 -13.52
C GLU A 198 -11.12 -4.05 -13.63
N SER A 199 -10.34 -4.20 -12.57
CA SER A 199 -8.95 -3.72 -12.56
C SER A 199 -8.01 -4.61 -13.36
N LEU A 200 -8.31 -5.92 -13.45
CA LEU A 200 -7.57 -6.89 -14.25
C LEU A 200 -7.77 -6.64 -15.74
N GLU A 201 -9.00 -6.43 -16.19
CA GLU A 201 -9.32 -6.06 -17.56
C GLU A 201 -8.61 -4.75 -17.95
N TYR A 202 -8.69 -3.73 -17.09
CA TYR A 202 -7.98 -2.48 -17.33
C TYR A 202 -6.47 -2.67 -17.39
N PHE A 203 -5.91 -3.51 -16.51
CA PHE A 203 -4.49 -3.81 -16.48
C PHE A 203 -4.03 -4.46 -17.79
N HIS A 204 -4.73 -5.50 -18.25
CA HIS A 204 -4.40 -6.19 -19.49
C HIS A 204 -4.59 -5.29 -20.71
N PHE A 205 -5.67 -4.52 -20.76
CA PHE A 205 -5.92 -3.58 -21.84
C PHE A 205 -4.83 -2.51 -21.93
N LYS A 206 -4.40 -1.94 -20.80
CA LYS A 206 -3.53 -0.76 -20.78
C LYS A 206 -2.04 -1.07 -20.68
N TYR A 207 -1.65 -2.15 -20.02
CA TYR A 207 -0.26 -2.43 -19.64
C TYR A 207 0.27 -3.78 -20.09
N SER A 208 -0.51 -4.63 -20.78
CA SER A 208 0.00 -5.91 -21.32
C SER A 208 1.26 -5.73 -22.17
N GLN A 209 1.27 -4.74 -23.07
CA GLN A 209 2.43 -4.42 -23.90
C GLN A 209 3.62 -3.90 -23.09
N LEU A 210 3.36 -3.07 -22.07
CA LEU A 210 4.44 -2.60 -21.17
C LEU A 210 5.06 -3.76 -20.43
N VAL A 211 4.24 -4.68 -19.92
CA VAL A 211 4.68 -5.86 -19.19
C VAL A 211 5.45 -6.83 -20.09
N PHE A 212 4.97 -7.06 -21.31
CA PHE A 212 5.62 -7.93 -22.27
C PHE A 212 6.99 -7.39 -22.75
N ASN A 213 7.08 -6.08 -22.99
CA ASN A 213 8.30 -5.45 -23.52
C ASN A 213 9.32 -5.08 -22.43
N SER A 214 8.96 -5.17 -21.14
CA SER A 214 9.84 -4.82 -20.03
C SER A 214 10.34 -6.05 -19.32
N ASN A 215 11.58 -6.02 -18.84
CA ASN A 215 12.14 -7.09 -18.03
C ASN A 215 11.79 -6.89 -16.55
N PHE A 216 10.52 -7.10 -16.19
CA PHE A 216 10.11 -7.11 -14.79
C PHE A 216 10.49 -8.41 -14.10
N SER A 217 10.82 -8.34 -12.81
CA SER A 217 11.02 -9.52 -11.98
C SER A 217 9.70 -10.08 -11.49
N TYR A 218 9.66 -11.39 -11.28
CA TYR A 218 8.52 -12.15 -10.75
C TYR A 218 9.04 -13.16 -9.72
N ILE A 219 8.14 -13.67 -8.88
CA ILE A 219 8.44 -14.86 -8.10
C ILE A 219 8.22 -16.09 -8.98
N GLU A 220 9.14 -17.05 -8.96
CA GLU A 220 8.94 -18.31 -9.69
C GLU A 220 7.94 -19.22 -8.98
N HIS A 221 7.27 -20.12 -9.71
CA HIS A 221 6.16 -20.91 -9.17
C HIS A 221 6.53 -21.75 -7.93
N ASN A 222 7.77 -22.25 -7.88
CA ASN A 222 8.30 -23.08 -6.80
C ASN A 222 9.46 -22.43 -6.04
N GLN A 223 9.61 -21.11 -6.15
CA GLN A 223 10.65 -20.40 -5.42
C GLN A 223 10.32 -20.40 -3.94
N ASP A 224 11.17 -21.03 -3.13
CA ASP A 224 11.11 -20.88 -1.68
C ASP A 224 11.71 -19.52 -1.28
N ILE A 225 11.00 -18.79 -0.43
CA ILE A 225 11.39 -17.45 0.00
C ILE A 225 11.58 -17.49 1.50
N GLU A 226 12.85 -17.38 1.92
CA GLU A 226 13.20 -17.31 3.34
C GLU A 226 12.50 -16.11 4.01
N THR A 227 11.81 -16.38 5.10
CA THR A 227 11.03 -15.37 5.88
C THR A 227 11.46 -15.29 7.33
N ASN A 228 12.12 -16.32 7.85
CA ASN A 228 12.57 -16.39 9.24
C ASN A 228 13.90 -15.65 9.42
N LYS A 229 14.74 -15.63 8.38
CA LYS A 229 16.06 -14.99 8.39
C LYS A 229 16.19 -13.94 7.29
N LEU A 230 16.99 -12.92 7.55
CA LEU A 230 17.42 -11.98 6.52
C LEU A 230 18.69 -12.56 5.87
N ILE A 231 18.65 -12.90 4.58
CA ILE A 231 19.75 -13.63 3.91
C ILE A 231 21.03 -12.79 3.83
N SER A 232 20.88 -11.47 3.70
CA SER A 232 21.99 -10.52 3.60
C SER A 232 21.48 -9.15 4.01
N THR A 233 22.33 -8.22 4.44
CA THR A 233 21.98 -6.80 4.67
C THR A 233 22.37 -5.91 3.48
N VAL A 234 23.17 -6.41 2.54
CA VAL A 234 23.80 -5.60 1.48
C VAL A 234 22.77 -4.82 0.68
N GLY A 235 22.94 -3.49 0.65
CA GLY A 235 22.09 -2.56 -0.10
C GLY A 235 20.62 -2.46 0.38
N LYS A 236 20.25 -3.07 1.51
CA LYS A 236 18.86 -3.12 1.97
C LYS A 236 18.49 -1.89 2.79
N LYS A 237 17.31 -1.33 2.47
CA LYS A 237 16.81 -0.10 3.06
C LYS A 237 15.33 -0.20 3.39
N ILE A 238 14.94 0.44 4.49
CA ILE A 238 13.55 0.58 4.94
C ILE A 238 13.22 2.07 4.99
N TYR A 239 12.04 2.42 4.50
CA TYR A 239 11.61 3.80 4.39
C TYR A 239 10.39 4.09 5.24
N PHE A 240 10.30 5.31 5.76
CA PHE A 240 9.21 5.75 6.62
C PHE A 240 8.79 7.17 6.26
N ILE A 241 7.48 7.38 6.17
CA ILE A 241 6.88 8.71 6.23
C ILE A 241 6.43 8.91 7.67
N ARG A 242 6.89 9.97 8.32
CA ARG A 242 6.55 10.25 9.72
C ARG A 242 6.09 11.67 9.89
N PHE A 243 5.00 11.84 10.63
CA PHE A 243 4.62 13.15 11.13
C PHE A 243 5.36 13.40 12.44
N ALA A 244 6.19 14.44 12.46
CA ALA A 244 6.94 14.84 13.65
C ALA A 244 5.98 15.40 14.71
N GLN A 245 6.10 14.88 15.92
CA GLN A 245 5.25 15.23 17.06
C GLN A 245 6.06 16.04 18.07
N SER A 246 5.39 16.94 18.78
CA SER A 246 5.99 17.64 19.90
C SER A 246 5.99 16.76 21.14
N THR A 247 7.07 16.83 21.91
CA THR A 247 7.08 16.35 23.30
C THR A 247 6.11 17.16 24.17
N GLU A 248 5.65 16.60 25.29
CA GLU A 248 4.71 17.26 26.23
C GLU A 248 5.23 18.61 26.77
N LYS A 249 6.57 18.79 26.79
CA LYS A 249 7.23 20.01 27.24
C LYS A 249 7.52 21.02 26.12
N GLY A 250 7.12 20.75 24.87
CA GLY A 250 7.21 21.67 23.73
C GLY A 250 8.60 21.89 23.13
N LYS A 251 9.68 21.46 23.81
CA LYS A 251 11.06 21.85 23.45
C LYS A 251 11.67 21.06 22.27
N ASP A 252 11.22 19.84 22.05
CA ASP A 252 11.78 18.96 21.03
C ASP A 252 10.68 18.29 20.20
N ALA A 253 10.98 18.09 18.92
CA ALA A 253 10.20 17.27 18.02
C ALA A 253 10.68 15.82 18.08
N TYR A 254 9.84 14.85 17.73
CA TYR A 254 10.27 13.46 17.63
C TYR A 254 9.46 12.66 16.60
N ILE A 255 10.04 11.56 16.15
CA ILE A 255 9.38 10.52 15.37
C ILE A 255 9.66 9.14 15.96
N THR A 256 8.84 8.15 15.61
CA THR A 256 9.06 6.76 16.01
C THR A 256 9.38 5.87 14.82
N ILE A 257 10.53 5.20 14.84
CA ILE A 257 11.00 4.24 13.85
C ILE A 257 11.11 2.87 14.52
N LEU A 258 10.27 1.90 14.11
CA LEU A 258 10.21 0.55 14.68
C LEU A 258 10.39 0.48 16.22
N ASN A 259 9.48 1.11 16.98
CA ASN A 259 9.48 1.20 18.45
C ASN A 259 10.60 2.05 19.07
N GLU A 260 11.46 2.68 18.26
CA GLU A 260 12.49 3.60 18.75
C GLU A 260 12.11 5.05 18.49
N THR A 261 12.17 5.87 19.53
CA THR A 261 11.97 7.32 19.43
C THR A 261 13.26 7.97 18.96
N VAL A 262 13.15 8.83 17.95
CA VAL A 262 14.25 9.62 17.41
C VAL A 262 13.88 11.09 17.56
N SER A 263 14.69 11.82 18.33
CA SER A 263 14.52 13.27 18.54
C SER A 263 14.92 14.05 17.29
N LEU A 264 14.21 15.14 17.05
CA LEU A 264 14.39 16.09 15.95
C LEU A 264 14.42 17.51 16.51
N PRO A 265 15.09 18.45 15.84
CA PRO A 265 15.01 19.86 16.21
C PRO A 265 13.56 20.38 16.20
N GLU A 266 13.22 21.26 17.14
CA GLU A 266 11.86 21.80 17.35
C GLU A 266 11.24 22.38 16.07
N GLN A 267 12.05 22.99 15.21
CA GLN A 267 11.60 23.58 13.93
C GLN A 267 10.93 22.57 12.98
N TYR A 268 11.12 21.27 13.22
CA TYR A 268 10.46 20.22 12.44
C TYR A 268 9.15 19.71 13.06
N ASN A 269 8.63 20.36 14.11
CA ASN A 269 7.34 20.02 14.69
C ASN A 269 6.19 20.15 13.68
N HIS A 270 5.19 19.27 13.81
CA HIS A 270 3.93 19.32 13.08
C HIS A 270 4.02 19.27 11.55
N GLN A 271 5.07 18.65 11.02
CA GLN A 271 5.24 18.40 9.59
C GLN A 271 5.71 16.98 9.31
N PHE A 272 5.61 16.57 8.05
CA PHE A 272 6.13 15.29 7.61
C PHE A 272 7.64 15.35 7.38
N VAL A 273 8.28 14.26 7.76
CA VAL A 273 9.66 13.95 7.41
C VAL A 273 9.69 12.60 6.70
N PHE A 274 10.71 12.44 5.85
CA PHE A 274 11.00 11.21 5.16
C PHE A 274 12.25 10.58 5.78
N THR A 275 12.18 9.31 6.14
CA THR A 275 13.27 8.61 6.80
C THR A 275 13.71 7.43 5.96
N GLU A 276 15.03 7.33 5.74
CA GLU A 276 15.71 6.17 5.17
C GLU A 276 16.51 5.49 6.29
N TRP A 277 16.22 4.22 6.55
CA TRP A 277 17.06 3.36 7.36
C TRP A 277 17.83 2.41 6.45
N ASP A 278 19.12 2.67 6.30
CA ASP A 278 20.06 1.80 5.60
C ASP A 278 20.52 0.70 6.57
N ILE A 279 20.03 -0.52 6.35
CA ILE A 279 20.28 -1.68 7.21
C ILE A 279 21.72 -2.16 7.03
N ASP A 280 22.25 -2.04 5.81
CA ASP A 280 23.62 -2.41 5.47
C ASP A 280 24.63 -1.55 6.22
N LYS A 281 24.38 -0.23 6.24
CA LYS A 281 25.27 0.76 6.86
C LYS A 281 24.94 1.07 8.31
N GLU A 282 23.87 0.48 8.82
CA GLU A 282 23.29 0.73 10.15
C GLU A 282 23.12 2.23 10.43
N GLN A 283 22.47 2.90 9.50
CA GLN A 283 22.39 4.36 9.46
C GLN A 283 20.97 4.82 9.19
N LEU A 284 20.50 5.74 10.01
CA LEU A 284 19.25 6.44 9.81
C LEU A 284 19.52 7.83 9.24
N VAL A 285 18.80 8.19 8.18
CA VAL A 285 18.87 9.51 7.56
C VAL A 285 17.47 10.09 7.44
N ILE A 286 17.29 11.34 7.85
CA ILE A 286 15.99 11.99 7.90
C ILE A 286 16.03 13.25 7.04
N TYR A 287 15.01 13.43 6.23
CA TYR A 287 14.87 14.51 5.28
C TYR A 287 13.54 15.24 5.45
N SER A 288 13.51 16.53 5.12
CA SER A 288 12.28 17.25 4.78
C SER A 288 12.20 17.48 3.28
N GLU A 289 10.98 17.65 2.77
CA GLU A 289 10.74 18.06 1.38
C GLU A 289 9.83 19.28 1.36
N PHE A 290 10.30 20.37 0.77
CA PHE A 290 9.50 21.57 0.53
C PHE A 290 9.69 22.05 -0.90
N GLN A 291 8.59 22.22 -1.64
CA GLN A 291 8.63 22.67 -3.04
C GLN A 291 9.62 21.89 -3.92
N ARG A 292 9.72 20.56 -3.72
CA ARG A 292 10.65 19.64 -4.40
C ARG A 292 12.13 19.78 -4.00
N ALA A 293 12.49 20.75 -3.15
CA ALA A 293 13.79 20.78 -2.52
C ALA A 293 13.82 19.77 -1.36
N VAL A 294 14.86 18.93 -1.34
CA VAL A 294 15.10 17.95 -0.28
C VAL A 294 16.19 18.48 0.62
N THR A 295 15.90 18.58 1.92
CA THR A 295 16.86 19.03 2.92
C THR A 295 17.18 17.89 3.87
N LEU A 296 18.47 17.60 4.07
CA LEU A 296 18.93 16.70 5.11
C LEU A 296 18.69 17.34 6.48
N ILE A 297 17.91 16.68 7.33
CA ILE A 297 17.66 17.11 8.71
C ILE A 297 18.75 16.58 9.62
N MET A 298 18.97 15.26 9.58
CA MET A 298 19.96 14.61 10.41
C MET A 298 20.36 13.25 9.84
N LYS A 299 21.51 12.78 10.30
CA LYS A 299 22.06 11.45 10.04
C LYS A 299 22.65 10.91 11.33
N GLN A 300 22.29 9.69 11.70
CA GLN A 300 22.79 9.04 12.91
C GLN A 300 23.00 7.54 12.72
N LYS A 301 23.78 6.93 13.61
CA LYS A 301 23.86 5.47 13.71
C LYS A 301 22.55 4.90 14.23
N PHE A 302 22.12 3.79 13.64
CA PHE A 302 20.85 3.14 13.96
C PHE A 302 20.96 1.65 13.67
N TYR A 303 21.37 0.92 14.70
CA TYR A 303 21.80 -0.47 14.64
C TYR A 303 20.60 -1.42 14.54
N LEU A 304 20.74 -2.46 13.71
CA LEU A 304 19.76 -3.53 13.66
C LEU A 304 19.80 -4.29 14.99
N ASN A 305 18.64 -4.51 15.60
CA ASN A 305 18.54 -5.34 16.79
C ASN A 305 18.24 -6.77 16.35
N ILE A 306 19.25 -7.64 16.42
CA ILE A 306 19.20 -9.05 15.99
C ILE A 306 18.88 -9.93 17.19
#